data_AF-A0A1H3MEP1-F1
#
_entry.id   AF-A0A1H3MEP1-F1
#
_cell.length_a   1.000
_cell.length_b   1.000
_cell.length_c   1.000
_cell.angle_alpha   90.00
_cell.angle_beta   90.00
_cell.angle_gamma   90.00
#
_symmetry.space_group_name_H-M   'P 1'
#
loop_
_entity.id
_entity.type
_entity.pdbx_description
1 polymer ?
#
loop_
_entity_poly.entity_id
_entity_poly.type
_entity_poly.pdbx_seq_one_letter_code
_entity_poly.pdbx_strand_id
1 'polypeptide(L)'
;MHCINCGNPCPDSQFNCKDCQQVLHNRTKEETSPIEKDMEQYVGAHYPYYKGKWEKEKKRIAGWSWNGWAAIFNVGWFGYRKYYLPACLFVILLVACNAFSYYRGFNVALPIINMVPLTFLLLILMMIGIGIFANGLYYRFAERKIYRIKARGVKDEAVESYLIRDNGGTSKIGAAIVTILTATSIFMSHFFFPTDQDVIQKVRASSLYEYPFFSIGESFEHYFKQPTWVYYRGGDGLELVEFHGYNNGMARQKIVIQFVVDYRLNEIEPYSLTINDEPQDEKEFLIMMEDVFRTQDLFEFDDGLQKDEIKEML
;
A
#
# COMPACT_ATOMS: atom_id res chain seq x y z
N MET A 1 39.55 -1.86 6.94
CA MET A 1 38.11 -2.19 6.74
C MET A 1 37.55 -2.75 8.03
N HIS A 2 36.28 -2.48 8.35
CA HIS A 2 35.62 -3.03 9.53
C HIS A 2 34.95 -4.37 9.20
N CYS A 3 35.03 -5.31 10.15
CA CYS A 3 34.45 -6.63 10.05
C CYS A 3 32.92 -6.54 9.92
N ILE A 4 32.31 -7.13 8.90
CA ILE A 4 30.85 -7.04 8.67
C ILE A 4 30.05 -7.76 9.78
N ASN A 5 30.71 -8.66 10.52
CA ASN A 5 30.09 -9.47 11.55
C ASN A 5 30.21 -8.86 12.96
N CYS A 6 31.36 -8.28 13.34
CA CYS A 6 31.57 -7.70 14.68
C CYS A 6 31.86 -6.18 14.71
N GLY A 7 32.10 -5.53 13.57
CA GLY A 7 32.36 -4.09 13.48
C GLY A 7 33.78 -3.64 13.83
N ASN A 8 34.64 -4.52 14.36
CA ASN A 8 36.03 -4.18 14.69
C ASN A 8 36.91 -4.02 13.43
N PRO A 9 37.96 -3.18 13.46
CA PRO A 9 38.92 -3.08 12.36
C PRO A 9 39.64 -4.42 12.13
N CYS A 10 39.55 -4.94 10.90
CA CYS A 10 40.24 -6.16 10.49
C CYS A 10 41.71 -5.85 10.11
N PRO A 11 42.69 -6.58 10.67
CA PRO A 11 44.11 -6.42 10.32
C PRO A 11 44.40 -6.65 8.83
N ASP A 12 43.73 -7.63 8.22
CA ASP A 12 44.08 -8.14 6.89
C ASP A 12 43.21 -7.57 5.76
N SER A 13 42.53 -6.43 5.96
CA SER A 13 41.58 -5.85 4.99
C SER A 13 40.43 -6.78 4.53
N GLN A 14 40.24 -7.92 5.18
CA GLN A 14 39.15 -8.85 4.91
C GLN A 14 37.82 -8.35 5.49
N PHE A 15 36.71 -8.66 4.80
CA PHE A 15 35.36 -8.34 5.28
C PHE A 15 34.95 -9.10 6.56
N ASN A 16 35.63 -10.20 6.88
CA ASN A 16 35.42 -10.99 8.08
C ASN A 16 36.76 -11.23 8.80
N CYS A 17 36.78 -10.99 10.10
CA CYS A 17 37.92 -11.14 10.97
C CYS A 17 38.14 -12.61 11.36
N LYS A 18 39.39 -13.05 11.55
CA LYS A 18 39.75 -14.45 11.83
C LYS A 18 39.00 -15.04 13.02
N ASP A 19 38.80 -14.27 14.09
CA ASP A 19 38.03 -14.71 15.26
C ASP A 19 36.55 -14.96 14.92
N CYS A 20 35.95 -14.11 14.07
CA CYS A 20 34.60 -14.32 13.56
C CYS A 20 34.51 -15.50 12.58
N GLN A 21 35.61 -15.85 11.88
CA GLN A 21 35.68 -17.02 11.01
C GLN A 21 35.92 -18.32 11.80
N GLN A 22 36.71 -18.31 12.87
CA GLN A 22 36.96 -19.49 13.70
C GLN A 22 35.71 -19.95 14.47
N VAL A 23 34.86 -19.02 14.90
CA VAL A 23 33.54 -19.35 15.49
C VAL A 23 32.63 -20.09 14.49
N LEU A 24 32.81 -19.90 13.18
CA LEU A 24 32.03 -20.59 12.14
C LEU A 24 32.49 -22.04 11.89
N HIS A 25 33.75 -22.40 12.19
CA HIS A 25 34.31 -23.72 11.84
C HIS A 25 34.61 -24.64 13.04
N ASN A 26 34.87 -24.12 14.25
CA ASN A 26 35.23 -24.97 15.40
C ASN A 26 34.05 -25.48 16.24
N ARG A 27 32.79 -25.11 15.92
CA ARG A 27 31.58 -25.56 16.66
C ARG A 27 31.03 -26.93 16.24
N THR A 28 31.87 -27.79 15.69
CA THR A 28 31.40 -29.07 15.15
C THR A 28 31.55 -30.19 16.18
N LYS A 29 30.65 -30.24 17.18
CA LYS A 29 30.04 -31.45 17.80
C LYS A 29 29.69 -31.39 19.30
N GLU A 30 30.25 -30.49 20.11
CA GLU A 30 29.93 -30.44 21.57
C GLU A 30 29.14 -29.19 22.02
N GLU A 31 29.08 -28.11 21.24
CA GLU A 31 28.42 -26.84 21.61
C GLU A 31 26.99 -26.67 21.07
N THR A 32 26.19 -27.72 21.02
CA THR A 32 24.74 -27.58 20.73
C THR A 32 23.99 -26.95 21.92
N SER A 33 24.49 -27.15 23.15
CA SER A 33 23.88 -26.68 24.41
C SER A 33 23.94 -25.16 24.65
N PRO A 34 25.08 -24.45 24.41
CA PRO A 34 25.17 -23.02 24.73
C PRO A 34 24.26 -22.16 23.85
N ILE A 35 24.26 -22.41 22.54
CA ILE A 35 23.44 -21.62 21.62
C ILE A 35 21.95 -21.89 21.78
N GLU A 36 21.59 -23.09 22.21
CA GLU A 36 20.22 -23.46 22.49
C GLU A 36 19.66 -22.65 23.67
N LYS A 37 20.45 -22.52 24.75
CA LYS A 37 20.13 -21.67 25.91
C LYS A 37 20.04 -20.19 25.54
N ASP A 38 20.97 -19.69 24.73
CA ASP A 38 20.92 -18.30 24.26
C ASP A 38 19.68 -18.04 23.38
N MET A 39 19.33 -19.00 22.53
CA MET A 39 18.18 -18.92 21.65
C MET A 39 16.88 -18.98 22.43
N GLU A 40 16.80 -19.83 23.46
CA GLU A 40 15.68 -19.85 24.40
C GLU A 40 15.50 -18.49 25.07
N GLN A 41 16.59 -17.92 25.57
CA GLN A 41 16.57 -16.60 26.19
C GLN A 41 16.17 -15.49 25.21
N TYR A 42 16.66 -15.55 23.97
CA TYR A 42 16.35 -14.56 22.94
C TYR A 42 14.90 -14.66 22.48
N VAL A 43 14.36 -15.85 22.23
CA VAL A 43 12.97 -16.00 21.75
C VAL A 43 11.96 -15.82 22.89
N GLY A 44 12.35 -16.17 24.12
CA GLY A 44 11.53 -16.08 25.32
C GLY A 44 10.38 -17.09 25.31
N ALA A 45 9.21 -16.67 25.80
CA ALA A 45 8.04 -17.55 26.02
C ALA A 45 7.59 -18.37 24.79
N HIS A 46 7.90 -17.91 23.57
CA HIS A 46 7.52 -18.60 22.33
C HIS A 46 8.55 -19.63 21.86
N TYR A 47 9.66 -19.81 22.59
CA TYR A 47 10.75 -20.70 22.19
C TYR A 47 10.30 -22.14 21.92
N PRO A 48 9.45 -22.78 22.75
CA PRO A 48 9.01 -24.16 22.48
C PRO A 48 8.33 -24.33 21.12
N TYR A 49 7.54 -23.33 20.69
CA TYR A 49 6.91 -23.32 19.38
C TYR A 49 7.96 -23.29 18.25
N TYR A 50 8.93 -22.39 18.34
CA TYR A 50 9.95 -22.24 17.30
C TYR A 50 10.93 -23.41 17.28
N LYS A 51 11.35 -23.91 18.44
CA LYS A 51 12.21 -25.09 18.58
C LYS A 51 11.63 -26.28 17.81
N GLY A 52 10.37 -26.63 18.07
CA GLY A 52 9.71 -27.73 17.36
C GLY A 52 9.56 -27.50 15.85
N LYS A 53 9.44 -26.25 15.39
CA LYS A 53 9.42 -25.91 13.96
C LYS A 53 10.80 -26.04 13.32
N TRP A 54 11.84 -25.53 13.96
CA TRP A 54 13.22 -25.61 13.46
C TRP A 54 13.76 -27.04 13.45
N GLU A 55 13.42 -27.86 14.44
CA GLU A 55 13.76 -29.29 14.42
C GLU A 55 13.09 -30.02 13.25
N LYS A 56 11.83 -29.68 12.93
CA LYS A 56 11.15 -30.21 11.74
C LYS A 56 11.82 -29.74 10.45
N GLU A 57 12.24 -28.47 10.37
CA GLU A 57 12.98 -27.95 9.22
C GLU A 57 14.30 -28.69 9.01
N LYS A 58 15.09 -28.91 10.08
CA LYS A 58 16.34 -29.66 10.02
C LYS A 58 16.17 -31.10 9.51
N LYS A 59 15.02 -31.73 9.80
CA LYS A 59 14.71 -33.12 9.38
C LYS A 59 14.15 -33.22 7.96
N ARG A 60 13.66 -32.11 7.38
CA ARG A 60 13.01 -32.10 6.05
C ARG A 60 14.02 -31.76 4.97
N ILE A 61 13.92 -32.45 3.82
CA ILE A 61 14.75 -32.19 2.64
C ILE A 61 14.60 -30.73 2.16
N ALA A 62 13.36 -30.22 2.12
CA ALA A 62 13.09 -28.84 1.71
C ALA A 62 13.54 -27.80 2.74
N GLY A 63 13.73 -28.17 4.01
CA GLY A 63 14.16 -27.23 5.05
C GLY A 63 13.14 -26.17 5.47
N TRP A 64 11.84 -26.31 5.12
CA TRP A 64 10.81 -25.30 5.37
C TRP A 64 9.69 -25.78 6.29
N SER A 65 9.08 -24.84 7.02
CA SER A 65 7.93 -25.08 7.87
C SER A 65 6.94 -23.92 7.87
N TRP A 66 5.65 -24.25 7.78
CA TRP A 66 4.59 -23.25 7.74
C TRP A 66 4.45 -22.49 9.06
N ASN A 67 4.40 -21.16 8.96
CA ASN A 67 4.08 -20.19 9.99
C ASN A 67 2.87 -19.35 9.57
N GLY A 68 1.67 -19.79 9.96
CA GLY A 68 0.42 -19.09 9.63
C GLY A 68 0.33 -17.68 10.22
N TRP A 69 0.94 -17.44 11.38
CA TRP A 69 0.96 -16.10 11.99
C TRP A 69 1.79 -15.12 11.17
N ALA A 70 2.92 -15.57 10.63
CA ALA A 70 3.75 -14.75 9.75
C ALA A 70 3.08 -14.51 8.39
N ALA A 71 2.31 -15.47 7.88
CA ALA A 71 1.52 -15.29 6.67
C ALA A 71 0.44 -14.21 6.87
N ILE A 72 -0.40 -14.34 7.90
CA ILE A 72 -1.54 -13.44 8.15
C ILE A 72 -1.09 -12.02 8.52
N PHE A 73 -0.13 -11.90 9.44
CA PHE A 73 0.32 -10.59 9.92
C PHE A 73 1.45 -9.97 9.09
N ASN A 74 2.05 -10.73 8.17
CA ASN A 74 3.05 -10.29 7.19
C ASN A 74 4.11 -9.32 7.79
N VAL A 75 4.20 -8.08 7.32
CA VAL A 75 5.09 -7.04 7.87
C VAL A 75 4.95 -6.79 9.37
N GLY A 76 3.74 -6.89 9.91
CA GLY A 76 3.48 -6.74 11.34
C GLY A 76 4.15 -7.84 12.16
N TRP A 77 4.29 -9.05 11.59
CA TRP A 77 5.04 -10.13 12.24
C TRP A 77 6.53 -9.81 12.34
N PHE A 78 7.12 -9.20 11.30
CA PHE A 78 8.52 -8.74 11.36
C PHE A 78 8.70 -7.67 12.45
N GLY A 79 7.79 -6.70 12.53
CA GLY A 79 7.79 -5.70 13.61
C GLY A 79 7.63 -6.32 15.00
N TYR A 80 6.74 -7.30 15.13
CA TYR A 80 6.53 -8.06 16.37
C TYR A 80 7.80 -8.77 16.83
N ARG A 81 8.61 -9.29 15.90
CA ARG A 81 9.88 -9.99 16.18
C ARG A 81 11.11 -9.08 16.14
N LYS A 82 10.91 -7.75 16.11
CA LYS A 82 11.98 -6.73 16.03
C LYS A 82 12.89 -6.91 14.81
N TYR A 83 12.37 -7.46 13.72
CA TYR A 83 13.09 -7.75 12.48
C TYR A 83 12.76 -6.72 11.39
N TYR A 84 13.18 -5.47 11.60
CA TYR A 84 12.70 -4.32 10.81
C TYR A 84 13.24 -4.23 9.38
N LEU A 85 14.44 -4.73 9.10
CA LEU A 85 15.07 -4.56 7.78
C LEU A 85 14.26 -5.20 6.63
N PRO A 86 13.85 -6.49 6.70
CA PRO A 86 12.96 -7.07 5.68
C PRO A 86 11.62 -6.35 5.56
N ALA A 87 11.07 -5.83 6.66
CA ALA A 87 9.83 -5.06 6.62
C ALA A 87 10.01 -3.78 5.79
N CYS A 88 11.08 -3.01 6.03
CA CYS A 88 11.38 -1.81 5.24
C CYS A 88 11.61 -2.14 3.76
N LEU A 89 12.38 -3.19 3.47
CA LEU A 89 12.64 -3.63 2.09
C LEU A 89 11.35 -4.00 1.36
N PHE A 90 10.43 -4.67 2.04
CA PHE A 90 9.15 -5.02 1.45
C PHE A 90 8.26 -3.80 1.19
N VAL A 91 8.20 -2.83 2.11
CA VAL A 91 7.45 -1.58 1.90
C VAL A 91 8.01 -0.82 0.70
N ILE A 92 9.34 -0.71 0.58
CA ILE A 92 10.00 -0.09 -0.58
C ILE A 92 9.62 -0.82 -1.87
N LEU A 93 9.64 -2.16 -1.85
CA LEU A 93 9.28 -2.96 -3.02
C LEU A 93 7.83 -2.73 -3.44
N LEU A 94 6.88 -2.61 -2.50
CA LEU A 94 5.48 -2.29 -2.81
C LEU A 94 5.34 -0.96 -3.54
N VAL A 95 5.96 0.10 -3.00
CA VAL A 95 5.92 1.43 -3.61
C VAL A 95 6.59 1.41 -4.99
N ALA A 96 7.71 0.69 -5.13
CA ALA A 96 8.39 0.51 -6.41
C ALA A 96 7.53 -0.20 -7.45
N CYS A 97 6.74 -1.22 -7.06
CA CYS A 97 5.80 -1.89 -7.95
C CYS A 97 4.68 -0.96 -8.41
N ASN A 98 4.10 -0.16 -7.51
CA ASN A 98 3.09 0.83 -7.87
C ASN A 98 3.64 1.90 -8.83
N ALA A 99 4.81 2.45 -8.53
CA ALA A 99 5.49 3.40 -9.40
C ALA A 99 5.76 2.80 -10.78
N PHE A 100 6.28 1.57 -10.83
CA PHE A 100 6.54 0.85 -12.07
C PHE A 100 5.25 0.67 -12.88
N SER A 101 4.18 0.16 -12.26
CA SER A 101 2.89 -0.01 -12.92
C SER A 101 2.34 1.31 -13.46
N TYR A 102 2.42 2.38 -12.68
CA TYR A 102 2.02 3.71 -13.12
C TYR A 102 2.82 4.17 -14.33
N TYR A 103 4.14 4.22 -14.27
CA TYR A 103 4.95 4.70 -15.40
C TYR A 103 4.90 3.80 -16.64
N ARG A 104 4.50 2.53 -16.50
CA ARG A 104 4.25 1.62 -17.63
C ARG A 104 2.84 1.72 -18.21
N GLY A 105 1.95 2.51 -17.62
CA GLY A 105 0.55 2.63 -18.04
C GLY A 105 -0.31 1.42 -17.65
N PHE A 106 0.14 0.62 -16.69
CA PHE A 106 -0.59 -0.53 -16.14
C PHE A 106 -1.29 -0.18 -14.82
N ASN A 107 -1.73 1.06 -14.65
CA ASN A 107 -2.38 1.54 -13.42
C ASN A 107 -3.88 1.23 -13.36
N VAL A 108 -4.35 0.26 -14.16
CA VAL A 108 -5.72 -0.27 -14.08
C VAL A 108 -5.87 -1.09 -12.80
N ALA A 109 -6.75 -0.65 -11.92
CA ALA A 109 -7.00 -1.28 -10.64
C ALA A 109 -8.07 -2.37 -10.72
N LEU A 110 -7.97 -3.30 -9.76
CA LEU A 110 -9.02 -4.26 -9.48
C LEU A 110 -10.23 -3.53 -8.85
N PRO A 111 -11.45 -3.65 -9.40
CA PRO A 111 -12.60 -2.80 -9.02
C PRO A 111 -12.97 -2.83 -7.53
N ILE A 112 -12.79 -3.96 -6.85
CA ILE A 112 -13.24 -4.14 -5.45
C ILE A 112 -12.25 -3.56 -4.45
N ILE A 113 -10.96 -3.66 -4.74
CA ILE A 113 -9.89 -3.38 -3.77
C ILE A 113 -9.04 -2.17 -4.14
N ASN A 114 -9.33 -1.54 -5.29
CA ASN A 114 -8.57 -0.42 -5.84
C ASN A 114 -7.06 -0.65 -5.77
N MET A 115 -6.60 -1.81 -6.25
CA MET A 115 -5.19 -2.17 -6.30
C MET A 115 -4.82 -2.66 -7.68
N VAL A 116 -3.64 -2.27 -8.15
CA VAL A 116 -3.10 -2.77 -9.43
C VAL A 116 -2.83 -4.28 -9.32
N PRO A 117 -3.18 -5.09 -10.34
CA PRO A 117 -3.00 -6.55 -10.31
C PRO A 117 -1.58 -7.03 -9.97
N LEU A 118 -0.54 -6.32 -10.45
CA LEU A 118 0.86 -6.65 -10.16
C LEU A 118 1.17 -6.57 -8.66
N THR A 119 0.75 -5.47 -8.01
CA THR A 119 0.95 -5.26 -6.57
C THR A 119 0.14 -6.27 -5.76
N PHE A 120 -1.10 -6.55 -6.17
CA PHE A 120 -1.92 -7.57 -5.53
C PHE A 120 -1.30 -8.97 -5.60
N LEU A 121 -0.76 -9.35 -6.76
CA LEU A 121 -0.05 -10.62 -6.93
C LEU A 121 1.19 -10.70 -6.03
N LEU A 122 1.98 -9.63 -5.96
CA LEU A 122 3.14 -9.55 -5.07
C LEU A 122 2.74 -9.76 -3.60
N LEU A 123 1.64 -9.16 -3.15
CA LEU A 123 1.13 -9.35 -1.78
C LEU A 123 0.78 -10.81 -1.51
N ILE A 124 0.09 -11.49 -2.42
CA ILE A 124 -0.26 -12.92 -2.29
C ILE A 124 1.01 -13.78 -2.20
N LEU A 125 1.95 -13.58 -3.13
CA LEU A 125 3.21 -14.33 -3.16
C LEU A 125 4.02 -14.12 -1.89
N MET A 126 4.07 -12.89 -1.38
CA MET A 126 4.78 -12.58 -0.14
C MET A 126 4.06 -13.15 1.08
N MET A 127 2.73 -13.16 1.11
CA MET A 127 1.96 -13.78 2.19
C MET A 127 2.27 -15.28 2.31
N ILE A 128 2.27 -16.00 1.18
CA ILE A 128 2.62 -17.43 1.14
C ILE A 128 4.11 -17.62 1.43
N GLY A 129 4.99 -16.86 0.78
CA GLY A 129 6.44 -16.95 0.92
C GLY A 129 6.88 -16.73 2.37
N ILE A 130 6.45 -15.64 3.00
CA ILE A 130 6.75 -15.37 4.42
C ILE A 130 6.18 -16.51 5.29
N GLY A 131 4.98 -17.00 4.99
CA GLY A 131 4.42 -18.16 5.69
C GLY A 131 5.32 -19.40 5.65
N ILE A 132 5.96 -19.69 4.51
CA ILE A 132 6.84 -20.86 4.33
C ILE A 132 8.23 -20.64 4.96
N PHE A 133 8.79 -19.44 4.83
CA PHE A 133 10.20 -19.16 5.15
C PHE A 133 10.41 -18.46 6.51
N ALA A 134 9.37 -17.93 7.16
CA ALA A 134 9.49 -17.10 8.36
C ALA A 134 10.26 -17.77 9.50
N ASN A 135 10.04 -19.07 9.75
CA ASN A 135 10.70 -19.76 10.85
C ASN A 135 12.22 -19.84 10.64
N GLY A 136 12.67 -20.31 9.47
CA GLY A 136 14.08 -20.35 9.12
C GLY A 136 14.74 -18.96 9.03
N LEU A 137 14.01 -17.97 8.50
CA LEU A 137 14.47 -16.57 8.48
C LEU A 137 14.68 -16.01 9.89
N TYR A 138 13.73 -16.27 10.80
CA TYR A 138 13.83 -15.84 12.18
C TYR A 138 14.95 -16.54 12.94
N TYR A 139 15.17 -17.84 12.72
CA TYR A 139 16.30 -18.56 13.29
C TYR A 139 17.63 -17.89 12.94
N ARG A 140 17.87 -17.69 11.64
CA ARG A 140 19.12 -17.07 11.13
C ARG A 140 19.27 -15.64 11.64
N PHE A 141 18.17 -14.90 11.75
CA PHE A 141 18.17 -13.55 12.30
C PHE A 141 18.55 -13.52 13.78
N ALA A 142 17.87 -14.33 14.61
CA ALA A 142 18.12 -14.45 16.04
C ALA A 142 19.55 -14.91 16.31
N GLU A 143 19.99 -15.94 15.60
CA GLU A 143 21.35 -16.49 15.66
C GLU A 143 22.40 -15.39 15.38
N ARG A 144 22.27 -14.66 14.26
CA ARG A 144 23.19 -13.54 13.93
C ARG A 144 23.18 -12.45 15.00
N LYS A 145 22.02 -12.13 15.58
CA LYS A 145 21.90 -11.13 16.65
C LYS A 145 22.59 -11.58 17.93
N ILE A 146 22.39 -12.83 18.35
CA ILE A 146 23.06 -13.43 19.51
C ILE A 146 24.58 -13.40 19.29
N TYR A 147 25.06 -13.87 18.14
CA TYR A 147 26.49 -13.86 17.82
C TYR A 147 27.11 -12.47 17.89
N ARG A 148 26.40 -11.43 17.40
CA ARG A 148 26.85 -10.04 17.51
C ARG A 148 26.96 -9.55 18.94
N ILE A 149 26.08 -10.00 19.83
CA ILE A 149 26.15 -9.66 21.26
C ILE A 149 27.36 -10.35 21.88
N LYS A 150 27.56 -11.65 21.63
CA LYS A 150 28.71 -12.42 22.15
C LYS A 150 30.05 -11.90 21.65
N ALA A 151 30.11 -11.50 20.38
CA ALA A 151 31.32 -10.94 19.75
C ALA A 151 31.78 -9.61 20.38
N ARG A 152 30.94 -8.95 21.20
CA ARG A 152 31.36 -7.76 21.98
C ARG A 152 32.26 -8.11 23.16
N GLY A 153 32.40 -9.40 23.51
CA GLY A 153 33.30 -9.84 24.59
C GLY A 153 32.89 -9.32 25.95
N VAL A 154 31.58 -9.27 26.24
CA VAL A 154 31.06 -8.84 27.55
C VAL A 154 31.53 -9.85 28.60
N LYS A 155 32.32 -9.39 29.58
CA LYS A 155 32.91 -10.27 30.61
C LYS A 155 31.90 -10.75 31.66
N ASP A 156 30.85 -9.98 31.87
CA ASP A 156 29.80 -10.29 32.84
C ASP A 156 28.67 -11.07 32.16
N GLU A 157 28.52 -12.34 32.54
CA GLU A 157 27.50 -13.23 32.01
C GLU A 157 26.08 -12.73 32.28
N ALA A 158 25.83 -12.06 33.42
CA ALA A 158 24.52 -11.50 33.73
C ALA A 158 24.16 -10.34 32.78
N VAL A 159 25.15 -9.50 32.43
CA VAL A 159 24.98 -8.41 31.47
C VAL A 159 24.78 -8.96 30.06
N GLU A 160 25.55 -9.96 29.63
CA GLU A 160 25.37 -10.61 28.33
C GLU A 160 23.97 -11.21 28.21
N SER A 161 23.56 -11.98 29.22
CA SER A 161 22.25 -12.62 29.32
C SER A 161 21.12 -11.57 29.27
N TYR A 162 21.27 -10.45 29.99
CA TYR A 162 20.32 -9.33 29.91
C TYR A 162 20.22 -8.76 28.49
N LEU A 163 21.36 -8.51 27.81
CA LEU A 163 21.38 -7.97 26.44
C LEU A 163 20.70 -8.90 25.43
N ILE A 164 20.91 -10.22 25.55
CA ILE A 164 20.26 -11.23 24.71
C ILE A 164 18.73 -11.17 24.90
N ARG A 165 18.27 -11.14 26.15
CA ARG A 165 16.83 -11.07 26.47
C ARG A 165 16.18 -9.78 26.00
N ASP A 166 16.86 -8.64 26.18
CA ASP A 166 16.36 -7.32 25.83
C ASP A 166 16.27 -7.11 24.30
N ASN A 167 17.28 -7.58 23.56
CA ASN A 167 17.28 -7.52 22.09
C ASN A 167 16.28 -8.49 21.45
N GLY A 168 15.96 -9.59 22.14
CA GLY A 168 15.01 -10.59 21.70
C GLY A 168 13.55 -10.29 22.07
N GLY A 169 12.78 -11.35 22.21
CA GLY A 169 11.39 -11.34 22.64
C GLY A 169 10.44 -10.83 21.56
N THR A 170 9.47 -10.04 21.99
CA THR A 170 8.36 -9.59 21.16
C THR A 170 8.04 -8.12 21.41
N SER A 171 7.61 -7.38 20.38
CA SER A 171 7.31 -5.96 20.46
C SER A 171 5.96 -5.64 19.82
N LYS A 172 4.92 -5.46 20.65
CA LYS A 172 3.59 -5.05 20.17
C LYS A 172 3.63 -3.66 19.51
N ILE A 173 4.40 -2.74 20.11
CA ILE A 173 4.63 -1.39 19.56
C ILE A 173 5.35 -1.49 18.21
N GLY A 174 6.37 -2.35 18.11
CA GLY A 174 7.09 -2.58 16.86
C GLY A 174 6.18 -3.12 15.75
N ALA A 175 5.28 -4.04 16.08
CA ALA A 175 4.26 -4.52 15.14
C ALA A 175 3.34 -3.38 14.67
N ALA A 176 2.80 -2.59 15.62
CA ALA A 176 1.90 -1.48 15.31
C ALA A 176 2.57 -0.42 14.41
N ILE A 177 3.80 0.01 14.74
CA ILE A 177 4.54 1.00 13.95
C ILE A 177 4.74 0.52 12.51
N VAL A 178 5.20 -0.71 12.32
CA VAL A 178 5.48 -1.25 10.98
C VAL A 178 4.19 -1.40 10.17
N THR A 179 3.11 -1.86 10.80
CA THR A 179 1.80 -1.97 10.13
C THR A 179 1.25 -0.61 9.73
N ILE A 180 1.28 0.39 10.63
CA ILE A 180 0.82 1.76 10.34
C ILE A 180 1.67 2.35 9.21
N LEU A 181 3.00 2.26 9.29
CA LEU A 181 3.90 2.77 8.27
C LEU A 181 3.61 2.15 6.90
N THR A 182 3.32 0.85 6.85
CA THR A 182 2.95 0.16 5.62
C THR A 182 1.63 0.68 5.06
N ALA A 183 0.60 0.83 5.89
CA ALA A 183 -0.70 1.37 5.48
C ALA A 183 -0.59 2.82 4.98
N THR A 184 0.15 3.67 5.70
CA THR A 184 0.44 5.05 5.27
C THR A 184 1.20 5.07 3.95
N SER A 185 2.15 4.16 3.74
CA SER A 185 2.92 4.08 2.49
C SER A 185 2.03 3.67 1.31
N ILE A 186 1.06 2.78 1.53
CA ILE A 186 0.06 2.42 0.51
C ILE A 186 -0.79 3.65 0.15
N PHE A 187 -1.36 4.32 1.15
CA PHE A 187 -2.15 5.54 0.93
C PHE A 187 -1.35 6.63 0.20
N MET A 188 -0.13 6.90 0.66
CA MET A 188 0.77 7.87 0.03
C MET A 188 1.13 7.46 -1.41
N SER A 189 1.24 6.16 -1.69
CA SER A 189 1.49 5.67 -3.04
C SER A 189 0.35 6.02 -4.01
N HIS A 190 -0.91 5.99 -3.57
CA HIS A 190 -2.05 6.39 -4.42
C HIS A 190 -2.02 7.89 -4.75
N PHE A 191 -1.54 8.71 -3.81
CA PHE A 191 -1.35 10.14 -4.05
C PHE A 191 -0.33 10.43 -5.17
N PHE A 192 0.78 9.68 -5.21
CA PHE A 192 1.83 9.87 -6.22
C PHE A 192 1.64 9.07 -7.50
N PHE A 193 1.00 7.91 -7.40
CA PHE A 193 0.84 6.92 -8.47
C PHE A 193 -0.62 6.47 -8.53
N PRO A 194 -1.54 7.37 -8.90
CA PRO A 194 -2.97 7.07 -8.89
C PRO A 194 -3.34 5.96 -9.87
N THR A 195 -4.32 5.16 -9.47
CA THR A 195 -4.98 4.19 -10.35
C THR A 195 -6.02 4.90 -11.21
N ASP A 196 -6.51 4.21 -12.25
CA ASP A 196 -7.68 4.66 -13.01
C ASP A 196 -8.89 4.96 -12.09
N GLN A 197 -9.14 4.10 -11.09
CA GLN A 197 -10.23 4.28 -10.14
C GLN A 197 -10.03 5.50 -9.25
N ASP A 198 -8.79 5.80 -8.84
CA ASP A 198 -8.50 7.01 -8.06
C ASP A 198 -8.85 8.27 -8.85
N VAL A 199 -8.45 8.35 -10.12
CA VAL A 199 -8.71 9.51 -10.98
C VAL A 199 -10.21 9.64 -11.29
N ILE A 200 -10.88 8.54 -11.62
CA ILE A 200 -12.34 8.53 -11.86
C ILE A 200 -13.09 8.97 -10.59
N GLN A 201 -12.73 8.41 -9.43
CA GLN A 201 -13.38 8.76 -8.18
C GLN A 201 -13.14 10.20 -7.80
N LYS A 202 -11.97 10.76 -8.13
CA LYS A 202 -11.68 12.18 -7.93
C LYS A 202 -12.63 13.07 -8.72
N VAL A 203 -12.88 12.77 -10.00
CA VAL A 203 -13.87 13.50 -10.80
C VAL A 203 -15.26 13.36 -10.20
N ARG A 204 -15.70 12.12 -9.92
CA ARG A 204 -17.04 11.85 -9.37
C ARG A 204 -17.30 12.53 -8.04
N ALA A 205 -16.30 12.59 -7.16
CA ALA A 205 -16.44 13.15 -5.81
C ALA A 205 -16.24 14.68 -5.74
N SER A 206 -15.72 15.30 -6.80
CA SER A 206 -15.49 16.74 -6.82
C SER A 206 -16.73 17.49 -7.29
N SER A 207 -16.72 18.81 -7.05
CA SER A 207 -17.70 19.76 -7.57
C SER A 207 -17.03 20.71 -8.56
N LEU A 208 -17.84 21.33 -9.43
CA LEU A 208 -17.37 22.39 -10.31
C LEU A 208 -17.44 23.74 -9.59
N TYR A 209 -16.63 24.69 -10.03
CA TYR A 209 -16.57 26.03 -9.42
C TYR A 209 -17.94 26.72 -9.42
N GLU A 210 -18.68 26.59 -10.53
CA GLU A 210 -20.03 27.14 -10.70
C GLU A 210 -21.08 26.39 -9.88
N TYR A 211 -20.82 25.14 -9.51
CA TYR A 211 -21.77 24.24 -8.83
C TYR A 211 -21.14 23.61 -7.57
N PRO A 212 -20.71 24.41 -6.57
CA PRO A 212 -19.83 23.94 -5.51
C PRO A 212 -20.48 22.97 -4.52
N PHE A 213 -21.82 22.92 -4.47
CA PHE A 213 -22.58 22.12 -3.51
C PHE A 213 -22.94 20.72 -4.02
N PHE A 214 -22.77 20.45 -5.32
CA PHE A 214 -23.17 19.20 -5.93
C PHE A 214 -21.94 18.46 -6.46
N SER A 215 -21.87 17.16 -6.17
CA SER A 215 -20.81 16.33 -6.76
C SER A 215 -21.13 16.05 -8.22
N ILE A 216 -20.10 16.07 -9.08
CA ILE A 216 -20.23 15.76 -10.51
C ILE A 216 -20.82 14.37 -10.68
N GLY A 217 -20.31 13.38 -9.93
CA GLY A 217 -20.74 11.99 -10.02
C GLY A 217 -22.22 11.81 -9.72
N GLU A 218 -22.69 12.36 -8.60
CA GLU A 218 -24.10 12.26 -8.20
C GLU A 218 -25.03 12.98 -9.19
N SER A 219 -24.64 14.18 -9.64
CA SER A 219 -25.40 14.97 -10.62
C SER A 219 -25.57 14.24 -11.93
N PHE A 220 -24.48 13.67 -12.44
CA PHE A 220 -24.47 12.97 -13.71
C PHE A 220 -25.19 11.63 -13.62
N GLU A 221 -25.03 10.89 -12.53
CA GLU A 221 -25.70 9.60 -12.31
C GLU A 221 -27.21 9.75 -12.09
N HIS A 222 -27.65 10.88 -11.53
CA HIS A 222 -29.06 11.22 -11.41
C HIS A 222 -29.67 11.67 -12.75
N TYR A 223 -28.94 12.50 -13.50
CA TYR A 223 -29.45 13.10 -14.73
C TYR A 223 -29.42 12.15 -15.93
N PHE A 224 -28.38 11.35 -16.11
CA PHE A 224 -28.19 10.50 -17.30
C PHE A 224 -28.50 9.03 -17.05
N LYS A 225 -28.97 8.34 -18.10
CA LYS A 225 -29.19 6.89 -18.09
C LYS A 225 -27.91 6.13 -18.41
N GLN A 226 -27.70 5.01 -17.72
CA GLN A 226 -26.56 4.10 -17.91
C GLN A 226 -25.20 4.81 -17.83
N PRO A 227 -24.93 5.56 -16.74
CA PRO A 227 -23.69 6.30 -16.57
C PRO A 227 -22.50 5.35 -16.50
N THR A 228 -21.46 5.63 -17.28
CA THR A 228 -20.15 4.97 -17.18
C THR A 228 -19.03 5.99 -17.25
N TRP A 229 -17.90 5.65 -16.63
CA TRP A 229 -16.73 6.50 -16.51
C TRP A 229 -15.51 5.75 -17.00
N VAL A 230 -14.73 6.36 -17.89
CA VAL A 230 -13.54 5.74 -18.48
C VAL A 230 -12.35 6.68 -18.32
N TYR A 231 -11.24 6.13 -17.82
CA TYR A 231 -10.00 6.85 -17.66
C TYR A 231 -9.09 6.64 -18.87
N TYR A 232 -8.50 7.73 -19.34
CA TYR A 232 -7.46 7.75 -20.36
C TYR A 232 -6.27 8.55 -19.86
N ARG A 233 -5.07 8.10 -20.24
CA ARG A 233 -3.84 8.81 -19.93
C ARG A 233 -3.23 9.40 -21.19
N GLY A 234 -3.09 10.72 -21.22
CA GLY A 234 -2.38 11.46 -22.25
C GLY A 234 -0.86 11.22 -22.18
N GLY A 235 -0.18 11.37 -23.33
CA GLY A 235 1.26 11.14 -23.46
C GLY A 235 2.15 12.15 -22.73
N ASP A 236 1.60 13.32 -22.38
CA ASP A 236 2.20 14.43 -21.64
C ASP A 236 1.91 14.38 -20.13
N GLY A 237 1.20 13.35 -19.66
CA GLY A 237 0.80 13.22 -18.26
C GLY A 237 -0.52 13.91 -17.93
N LEU A 238 -1.25 14.44 -18.93
CA LEU A 238 -2.63 14.84 -18.76
C LEU A 238 -3.49 13.60 -18.47
N GLU A 239 -4.26 13.66 -17.39
CA GLU A 239 -5.21 12.62 -17.03
C GLU A 239 -6.59 13.04 -17.52
N LEU A 240 -7.23 12.18 -18.32
CA LEU A 240 -8.52 12.45 -18.94
C LEU A 240 -9.54 11.46 -18.40
N VAL A 241 -10.70 11.96 -17.99
CA VAL A 241 -11.83 11.12 -17.61
C VAL A 241 -12.98 11.42 -18.55
N GLU A 242 -13.50 10.39 -19.21
CA GLU A 242 -14.71 10.50 -20.01
C GLU A 242 -15.90 9.96 -19.24
N PHE A 243 -16.91 10.80 -19.10
CA PHE A 243 -18.25 10.36 -18.77
C PHE A 243 -18.98 9.91 -20.04
N HIS A 244 -19.69 8.80 -19.96
CA HIS A 244 -20.59 8.30 -21.01
C HIS A 244 -21.98 8.08 -20.40
N GLY A 245 -23.01 8.54 -21.09
CA GLY A 245 -24.40 8.35 -20.65
C GLY A 245 -25.39 8.54 -21.79
N TYR A 246 -26.68 8.40 -21.47
CA TYR A 246 -27.77 8.69 -22.39
C TYR A 246 -28.72 9.72 -21.80
N ASN A 247 -29.27 10.58 -22.63
CA ASN A 247 -30.29 11.55 -22.24
C ASN A 247 -31.59 10.86 -21.72
N ASN A 248 -32.42 11.64 -21.03
CA ASN A 248 -33.72 11.18 -20.51
C ASN A 248 -34.87 11.27 -21.52
N GLY A 249 -34.67 11.91 -22.68
CA GLY A 249 -35.70 12.17 -23.69
C GLY A 249 -36.19 10.95 -24.49
N MET A 250 -37.18 11.18 -25.35
CA MET A 250 -37.77 10.14 -26.22
C MET A 250 -36.79 9.61 -27.27
N ALA A 251 -35.99 10.49 -27.86
CA ALA A 251 -34.90 10.11 -28.75
C ALA A 251 -33.65 9.84 -27.92
N ARG A 252 -33.21 8.58 -27.88
CA ARG A 252 -32.01 8.17 -27.14
C ARG A 252 -30.77 8.75 -27.82
N GLN A 253 -30.14 9.72 -27.17
CA GLN A 253 -28.89 10.34 -27.60
C GLN A 253 -27.77 9.90 -26.68
N LYS A 254 -26.62 9.51 -27.27
CA LYS A 254 -25.39 9.21 -26.53
C LYS A 254 -24.70 10.52 -26.18
N ILE A 255 -24.36 10.69 -24.90
CA ILE A 255 -23.69 11.86 -24.36
C ILE A 255 -22.32 11.43 -23.89
N VAL A 256 -21.28 12.14 -24.32
CA VAL A 256 -19.91 11.98 -23.81
C VAL A 256 -19.38 13.33 -23.38
N ILE A 257 -18.97 13.42 -22.12
CA ILE A 257 -18.36 14.63 -21.54
C ILE A 257 -16.95 14.28 -21.09
N GLN A 258 -15.97 15.06 -21.53
CA GLN A 258 -14.57 14.86 -21.19
C GLN A 258 -14.15 15.83 -20.08
N PHE A 259 -13.39 15.33 -19.11
CA PHE A 259 -12.81 16.11 -18.02
C PHE A 259 -11.28 15.98 -18.08
N VAL A 260 -10.59 17.11 -18.14
CA VAL A 260 -9.14 17.17 -17.92
C VAL A 260 -8.92 17.24 -16.41
N VAL A 261 -8.03 16.39 -15.91
CA VAL A 261 -7.78 16.21 -14.48
C VAL A 261 -6.31 16.47 -14.20
N ASP A 262 -6.02 17.44 -13.34
CA ASP A 262 -4.76 17.47 -12.61
C ASP A 262 -4.96 16.82 -11.23
N TYR A 263 -4.58 15.54 -11.14
CA TYR A 263 -4.75 14.79 -9.91
C TYR A 263 -3.94 15.36 -8.73
N ARG A 264 -2.82 16.03 -8.99
CA ARG A 264 -1.94 16.56 -7.93
C ARG A 264 -2.39 17.93 -7.45
N LEU A 265 -2.80 18.80 -8.36
CA LEU A 265 -3.31 20.13 -8.04
C LEU A 265 -4.77 20.11 -7.59
N ASN A 266 -5.45 18.98 -7.77
CA ASN A 266 -6.88 18.85 -7.45
C ASN A 266 -7.75 19.76 -8.31
N GLU A 267 -7.37 19.91 -9.58
CA GLU A 267 -8.08 20.70 -10.57
C GLU A 267 -8.78 19.74 -11.54
N ILE A 268 -10.05 20.02 -11.82
CA ILE A 268 -10.89 19.27 -12.75
C ILE A 268 -11.59 20.29 -13.63
N GLU A 269 -11.35 20.18 -14.92
CA GLU A 269 -11.90 21.10 -15.92
C GLU A 269 -12.75 20.31 -16.92
N PRO A 270 -14.04 20.62 -17.05
CA PRO A 270 -14.84 20.12 -18.15
C PRO A 270 -14.25 20.63 -19.47
N TYR A 271 -13.94 19.72 -20.39
CA TYR A 271 -13.15 20.02 -21.59
C TYR A 271 -13.97 19.99 -22.88
N SER A 272 -14.84 19.00 -23.04
CA SER A 272 -15.64 18.88 -24.26
C SER A 272 -16.93 18.12 -24.02
N LEU A 273 -17.91 18.36 -24.90
CA LEU A 273 -19.16 17.64 -25.00
C LEU A 273 -19.33 17.12 -26.44
N THR A 274 -19.74 15.86 -26.55
CA THR A 274 -20.24 15.30 -27.81
C THR A 274 -21.62 14.69 -27.62
N ILE A 275 -22.47 14.86 -28.63
CA ILE A 275 -23.79 14.24 -28.69
C ILE A 275 -23.83 13.37 -29.94
N ASN A 276 -24.08 12.07 -29.76
CA ASN A 276 -23.99 11.06 -30.83
C ASN A 276 -22.66 11.14 -31.60
N ASP A 277 -21.56 11.33 -30.86
CA ASP A 277 -20.19 11.46 -31.37
C ASP A 277 -19.92 12.75 -32.20
N GLU A 278 -20.87 13.69 -32.26
CA GLU A 278 -20.70 15.02 -32.85
C GLU A 278 -20.29 16.06 -31.78
N PRO A 279 -19.17 16.78 -31.93
CA PRO A 279 -18.77 17.85 -31.00
C PRO A 279 -19.81 18.96 -30.93
N GLN A 280 -20.12 19.40 -29.72
CA GLN A 280 -21.05 20.52 -29.48
C GLN A 280 -20.26 21.81 -29.23
N ASP A 281 -20.90 22.95 -29.44
CA ASP A 281 -20.30 24.23 -29.12
C ASP A 281 -20.35 24.55 -27.61
N GLU A 282 -19.62 25.58 -27.19
CA GLU A 282 -19.53 25.99 -25.79
C GLU A 282 -20.91 26.35 -25.20
N LYS A 283 -21.80 26.93 -26.00
CA LYS A 283 -23.13 27.34 -25.54
C LYS A 283 -23.99 26.12 -25.22
N GLU A 284 -24.02 25.14 -26.12
CA GLU A 284 -24.73 23.87 -25.91
C GLU A 284 -24.17 23.12 -24.71
N PHE A 285 -22.85 23.18 -24.51
CA PHE A 285 -22.21 22.58 -23.34
C PHE A 285 -22.65 23.24 -22.03
N LEU A 286 -22.63 24.57 -21.95
CA LEU A 286 -23.05 25.30 -20.76
C LEU A 286 -24.53 25.06 -20.42
N ILE A 287 -25.42 25.03 -21.42
CA ILE A 287 -26.83 24.69 -21.22
C ILE A 287 -26.98 23.29 -20.63
N MET A 288 -26.25 22.31 -21.16
CA MET A 288 -26.30 20.94 -20.64
C MET A 288 -25.82 20.86 -19.19
N MET A 289 -24.72 21.55 -18.85
CA MET A 289 -24.20 21.57 -17.49
C MET A 289 -25.21 22.22 -16.54
N GLU A 290 -25.81 23.34 -16.93
CA GLU A 290 -26.86 23.99 -16.14
C GLU A 290 -28.05 23.05 -15.88
N ASP A 291 -28.53 22.33 -16.91
CA ASP A 291 -29.62 21.37 -16.76
C ASP A 291 -29.28 20.22 -15.81
N VAL A 292 -28.06 19.68 -15.92
CA VAL A 292 -27.58 18.59 -15.05
C VAL A 292 -27.62 18.99 -13.58
N PHE A 293 -27.10 20.18 -13.25
CA PHE A 293 -27.00 20.63 -11.86
C PHE A 293 -28.30 21.27 -11.32
N ARG A 294 -29.10 21.93 -12.16
CA ARG A 294 -30.41 22.50 -11.78
C ARG A 294 -31.39 21.42 -11.30
N THR A 295 -31.29 20.20 -11.85
CA THR A 295 -32.15 19.08 -11.46
C THR A 295 -31.96 18.66 -9.99
N GLN A 296 -30.91 19.14 -9.31
CA GLN A 296 -30.60 18.84 -7.91
C GLN A 296 -30.95 19.95 -6.91
N ASP A 297 -31.42 21.12 -7.36
CA ASP A 297 -31.92 22.18 -6.49
C ASP A 297 -33.26 21.77 -5.84
N LEU A 298 -33.18 20.91 -4.83
CA LEU A 298 -34.27 20.61 -3.89
C LEU A 298 -34.52 21.75 -2.89
N PHE A 299 -33.82 22.88 -3.03
CA PHE A 299 -34.01 24.12 -2.28
C PHE A 299 -34.66 25.24 -3.12
N GLU A 300 -35.44 24.91 -4.15
CA GLU A 300 -36.66 25.69 -4.34
C GLU A 300 -37.51 25.48 -3.08
N PHE A 301 -37.35 26.38 -2.11
CA PHE A 301 -38.38 26.60 -1.12
C PHE A 301 -39.70 26.71 -1.88
N ASP A 302 -40.62 25.79 -1.60
CA ASP A 302 -42.04 25.93 -1.87
C ASP A 302 -42.61 27.05 -0.98
N ASP A 303 -41.95 28.21 -0.96
CA ASP A 303 -42.49 29.44 -0.47
C ASP A 303 -43.28 29.99 -1.65
N GLY A 304 -44.57 29.64 -1.70
CA GLY A 304 -45.57 30.10 -2.66
C GLY A 304 -45.78 31.61 -2.65
N LEU A 305 -44.71 32.38 -2.85
CA LEU A 305 -44.59 33.83 -2.69
C LEU A 305 -43.82 34.41 -3.88
N GLN A 306 -44.09 33.90 -5.09
CA GLN A 306 -43.68 34.57 -6.32
C GLN A 306 -44.67 34.38 -7.47
N LYS A 307 -45.97 34.27 -7.15
CA LYS A 307 -47.04 34.22 -8.16
C LYS A 307 -47.96 35.43 -8.20
N ASP A 308 -47.87 36.34 -7.24
CA ASP A 308 -48.78 37.49 -7.15
C ASP A 308 -48.17 38.85 -7.49
N GLU A 309 -46.84 39.04 -7.48
CA GLU A 309 -46.24 40.36 -7.76
C GLU A 309 -46.13 40.70 -9.27
N ILE A 310 -46.24 39.73 -10.18
CA ILE A 310 -46.23 40.00 -11.64
C ILE A 310 -47.59 40.52 -12.13
N LYS A 311 -48.65 40.47 -11.29
CA LYS A 311 -50.01 40.87 -11.69
C LYS A 311 -50.35 42.34 -11.42
N GLU A 312 -49.51 43.10 -10.71
CA GLU A 312 -49.74 44.52 -10.41
C GLU A 312 -48.83 45.50 -11.17
N MET A 313 -47.99 45.03 -12.12
CA MET A 313 -47.22 45.90 -13.02
C MET A 313 -47.65 45.81 -14.49
N LEU A 314 -48.96 45.67 -14.72
CA LEU A 314 -49.61 45.87 -16.02
C LEU A 314 -50.56 47.07 -15.95
#